data_AF-A0A382UHW0-F1
#
_entry.id   AF-A0A382UHW0-F1
#
_cell.length_a   1.000
_cell.length_b   1.000
_cell.length_c   1.000
_cell.angle_alpha   90.00
_cell.angle_beta   90.00
_cell.angle_gamma   90.00
#
_symmetry.space_group_name_H-M   'P 1'
#
loop_
_entity.id
_entity.type
_entity.pdbx_description
1 polymer ?
#
loop_
_entity_poly.entity_id
_entity_poly.type
_entity_poly.pdbx_seq_one_letter_code
_entity_poly.pdbx_strand_id
1 'polypeptide(L)'
;MGISIENVATEVRKVIKGSGYRLEMFTEQGDSTLDDREARRFFLKPSNIMVTVSEEDAILKLHKPDNVELEEIENLHATLKNLSRKYRLNFDFKSFGHSLKPKDYVHQAIKSINDEELAMRQMAEGMSSMAGSTKSSYQLVDDNVKLIVRHSKPVDETVRGSRSRNIKALFIENGAGERFQYPHIHLAGARAMARHVSMGGTPYDSIGSHIAKLSEDYKKLQRFMRYAKSNNVVNEETSNIIEAIRDRYQDIRKNLSRLT
;
A
#
# COMPACT_ATOMS: atom_id res chain seq x y z
N MET A 1 29.42 -26.95 -4.71
CA MET A 1 30.03 -25.84 -3.94
C MET A 1 29.00 -24.73 -3.90
N GLY A 2 28.26 -24.65 -2.79
CA GLY A 2 27.19 -23.66 -2.61
C GLY A 2 27.77 -22.24 -2.57
N ILE A 3 27.07 -21.29 -3.16
CA ILE A 3 27.43 -19.87 -3.07
C ILE A 3 27.23 -19.46 -1.62
N SER A 4 28.31 -19.27 -0.85
CA SER A 4 28.20 -18.77 0.51
C SER A 4 27.80 -17.30 0.50
N ILE A 5 26.51 -17.01 0.61
CA ILE A 5 25.94 -15.66 0.57
C ILE A 5 26.45 -14.74 1.66
N GLU A 6 26.86 -15.30 2.80
CA GLU A 6 27.57 -14.57 3.84
C GLU A 6 28.80 -13.84 3.26
N ASN A 7 29.52 -14.47 2.32
CA ASN A 7 30.67 -13.87 1.66
C ASN A 7 30.25 -12.80 0.63
N VAL A 8 29.09 -12.96 -0.02
CA VAL A 8 28.55 -11.98 -0.97
C VAL A 8 28.10 -10.72 -0.24
N ALA A 9 27.30 -10.87 0.81
CA ALA A 9 26.80 -9.76 1.64
C ALA A 9 27.94 -8.98 2.30
N THR A 10 28.96 -9.69 2.82
CA THR A 10 30.15 -9.08 3.41
C THR A 10 30.95 -8.27 2.38
N GLU A 11 31.13 -8.80 1.16
CA GLU A 11 31.85 -8.09 0.10
C GLU A 11 31.05 -6.89 -0.44
N VAL A 12 29.73 -7.01 -0.60
CA VAL A 12 28.85 -5.90 -0.98
C VAL A 12 28.93 -4.76 0.04
N ARG A 13 28.92 -5.08 1.34
CA ARG A 13 29.11 -4.09 2.41
C ARG A 13 30.46 -3.40 2.33
N LYS A 14 31.55 -4.13 2.06
CA LYS A 14 32.90 -3.54 1.91
C LYS A 14 32.94 -2.55 0.74
N VAL A 15 32.35 -2.91 -0.39
CA VAL A 15 32.24 -2.04 -1.58
C VAL A 15 31.48 -0.75 -1.22
N ILE A 16 30.36 -0.87 -0.50
CA ILE A 16 29.53 0.28 -0.12
C ILE A 16 30.18 1.18 0.94
N LYS A 17 30.91 0.60 1.90
CA LYS A 17 31.68 1.39 2.88
C LYS A 17 32.85 2.12 2.22
N GLY A 18 33.48 1.51 1.22
CA GLY A 18 34.59 2.10 0.47
C GLY A 18 34.20 3.30 -0.40
N SER A 19 32.92 3.42 -0.78
CA SER A 19 32.40 4.51 -1.60
C SER A 19 31.91 5.72 -0.82
N GLY A 20 31.99 5.70 0.53
CA GLY A 20 31.71 6.86 1.37
C GLY A 20 30.23 7.11 1.71
N TYR A 21 29.32 6.21 1.34
CA TYR A 21 27.90 6.33 1.67
C TYR A 21 27.59 5.86 3.09
N ARG A 22 26.55 6.44 3.71
CA ARG A 22 25.99 5.93 4.96
C ARG A 22 25.12 4.72 4.67
N LEU A 23 25.50 3.58 5.22
CA LEU A 23 24.84 2.30 4.97
C LEU A 23 23.86 1.95 6.11
N GLU A 24 22.61 1.66 5.75
CA GLU A 24 21.63 1.00 6.60
C GLU A 24 21.35 -0.40 6.03
N MET A 25 21.39 -1.43 6.88
CA MET A 25 21.23 -2.83 6.45
C MET A 25 19.90 -3.39 6.96
N PHE A 26 19.28 -4.22 6.14
CA PHE A 26 18.00 -4.85 6.44
C PHE A 26 18.04 -6.35 6.12
N THR A 27 17.30 -7.11 6.92
CA THR A 27 17.05 -8.54 6.69
C THR A 27 16.06 -8.75 5.54
N GLU A 28 15.87 -10.00 5.12
CA GLU A 28 14.86 -10.38 4.13
C GLU A 28 13.43 -9.99 4.56
N GLN A 29 13.17 -10.04 5.87
CA GLN A 29 11.89 -9.70 6.50
C GLN A 29 11.70 -8.18 6.65
N GLY A 30 12.73 -7.37 6.38
CA GLY A 30 12.66 -5.91 6.42
C GLY A 30 13.05 -5.28 7.76
N ASP A 31 13.50 -6.06 8.73
CA ASP A 31 14.01 -5.55 10.01
C ASP A 31 15.42 -4.97 9.84
N SER A 32 15.71 -3.89 10.56
CA SER A 32 17.06 -3.30 10.56
C SER A 32 18.02 -4.23 11.30
N THR A 33 19.13 -4.57 10.65
CA THR A 33 20.16 -5.42 11.25
C THR A 33 21.53 -4.75 11.18
N LEU A 34 22.39 -5.10 12.13
CA LEU A 34 23.82 -4.73 12.13
C LEU A 34 24.70 -5.93 11.76
N ASP A 35 24.11 -7.12 11.61
CA ASP A 35 24.82 -8.34 11.24
C ASP A 35 24.94 -8.46 9.73
N ASP A 36 26.17 -8.64 9.26
CA ASP A 36 26.52 -8.79 7.85
C ASP A 36 26.00 -10.12 7.27
N ARG A 37 25.77 -11.14 8.11
CA ARG A 37 25.33 -12.47 7.67
C ARG A 37 23.85 -12.53 7.34
N GLU A 38 23.05 -11.74 8.05
CA GLU A 38 21.60 -11.67 7.88
C GLU A 38 21.17 -10.53 6.94
N ALA A 39 22.08 -9.60 6.66
CA ALA A 39 21.83 -8.51 5.72
C ALA A 39 21.58 -9.05 4.30
N ARG A 40 20.42 -8.73 3.75
CA ARG A 40 20.04 -9.02 2.35
C ARG A 40 19.81 -7.76 1.54
N ARG A 41 19.58 -6.62 2.21
CA ARG A 41 19.32 -5.33 1.59
C ARG A 41 20.19 -4.25 2.22
N PHE A 42 20.76 -3.43 1.36
CA PHE A 42 21.72 -2.39 1.72
C PHE A 42 21.20 -1.06 1.18
N PHE A 43 20.90 -0.13 2.07
CA PHE A 43 20.39 1.19 1.74
C PHE A 43 21.47 2.25 1.95
N LEU A 44 21.74 3.04 0.92
CA LEU A 44 22.80 4.04 0.90
C LEU A 44 22.19 5.44 0.99
N LYS A 45 22.47 6.15 2.08
CA LYS A 45 22.16 7.58 2.26
C LYS A 45 23.39 8.45 1.95
N PRO A 46 23.23 9.66 1.40
CA PRO A 46 21.97 10.39 1.15
C PRO A 46 21.31 10.10 -0.21
N SER A 47 22.00 9.41 -1.12
CA SER A 47 21.54 9.20 -2.51
C SER A 47 20.37 8.22 -2.65
N ASN A 48 19.86 7.65 -1.56
CA ASN A 48 18.72 6.72 -1.52
C ASN A 48 18.85 5.55 -2.51
N ILE A 49 20.07 5.03 -2.68
CA ILE A 49 20.37 3.88 -3.54
C ILE A 49 20.13 2.61 -2.74
N MET A 50 19.58 1.58 -3.37
CA MET A 50 19.38 0.27 -2.75
C MET A 50 20.09 -0.84 -3.51
N VAL A 51 20.79 -1.68 -2.76
CA VAL A 51 21.37 -2.92 -3.27
C VAL A 51 20.68 -4.10 -2.57
N THR A 52 20.13 -5.02 -3.35
CA THR A 52 19.45 -6.22 -2.85
C THR A 52 20.17 -7.46 -3.36
N VAL A 53 20.39 -8.42 -2.47
CA VAL A 53 20.97 -9.73 -2.79
C VAL A 53 19.91 -10.80 -2.52
N SER A 54 19.48 -11.51 -3.57
CA SER A 54 18.52 -12.62 -3.50
C SER A 54 19.22 -13.95 -3.76
N GLU A 55 19.07 -14.89 -2.83
CA GLU A 55 19.57 -16.27 -2.94
C GLU A 55 18.71 -17.12 -3.87
N GLU A 56 17.39 -17.08 -3.65
CA GLU A 56 16.42 -17.91 -4.37
C GLU A 56 16.49 -17.68 -5.87
N ASP A 57 16.65 -16.42 -6.29
CA ASP A 57 16.72 -16.04 -7.69
C ASP A 57 18.17 -16.01 -8.23
N ALA A 58 19.17 -16.09 -7.37
CA ALA A 58 20.57 -15.79 -7.67
C ALA A 58 20.77 -14.43 -8.36
N ILE A 59 20.12 -13.37 -7.86
CA ILE A 59 20.14 -12.01 -8.44
C ILE A 59 20.71 -10.99 -7.46
N LEU A 60 21.62 -10.15 -7.95
CA LEU A 60 22.04 -8.90 -7.32
C LEU A 60 21.36 -7.72 -8.03
N LYS A 61 20.52 -6.97 -7.31
CA LYS A 61 19.76 -5.85 -7.86
C LYS A 61 20.31 -4.53 -7.34
N LEU A 62 20.60 -3.60 -8.25
CA LEU A 62 20.96 -2.22 -7.94
C LEU A 62 19.82 -1.29 -8.37
N HIS A 63 19.25 -0.59 -7.40
CA HIS A 63 18.15 0.35 -7.59
C HIS A 63 18.63 1.77 -7.29
N LYS A 64 18.48 2.68 -8.26
CA LYS A 64 18.76 4.11 -8.07
C LYS A 64 17.49 4.96 -8.20
N PRO A 65 17.39 6.10 -7.49
CA PRO A 65 16.39 7.11 -7.83
C PRO A 65 16.78 7.86 -9.11
N ASP A 66 15.80 8.44 -9.79
CA ASP A 66 16.03 9.19 -11.04
C ASP A 66 16.83 10.48 -10.83
N ASN A 67 16.79 11.05 -9.62
CA ASN A 67 17.57 12.24 -9.25
C ASN A 67 19.08 11.97 -9.10
N VAL A 68 19.52 10.71 -9.18
CA VAL A 68 20.94 10.34 -9.13
C VAL A 68 21.39 9.99 -10.54
N GLU A 69 22.33 10.75 -11.08
CA GLU A 69 22.89 10.51 -12.40
C GLU A 69 23.71 9.21 -12.44
N LEU A 70 23.71 8.56 -13.59
CA LEU A 70 24.41 7.27 -13.75
C LEU A 70 25.93 7.43 -13.55
N GLU A 71 26.47 8.60 -13.92
CA GLU A 71 27.89 8.96 -13.78
C GLU A 71 28.34 8.99 -12.32
N GLU A 72 27.47 9.41 -11.39
CA GLU A 72 27.79 9.46 -9.96
C GLU A 72 27.95 8.07 -9.34
N ILE A 73 27.30 7.06 -9.92
CA ILE A 73 27.27 5.69 -9.41
C ILE A 73 28.01 4.70 -10.31
N GLU A 74 28.70 5.16 -11.35
CA GLU A 74 29.32 4.30 -12.36
C GLU A 74 30.33 3.33 -11.72
N ASN A 75 31.14 3.83 -10.78
CA ASN A 75 32.10 3.03 -10.02
C ASN A 75 31.42 1.97 -9.15
N LEU A 76 30.29 2.32 -8.52
CA LEU A 76 29.48 1.38 -7.72
C LEU A 76 28.82 0.32 -8.59
N HIS A 77 28.27 0.72 -9.73
CA HIS A 77 27.67 -0.19 -10.70
C HIS A 77 28.70 -1.17 -11.27
N ALA A 78 29.87 -0.68 -11.69
CA ALA A 78 30.95 -1.51 -12.22
C ALA A 78 31.46 -2.53 -11.20
N THR A 79 31.66 -2.11 -9.95
CA THR A 79 32.13 -3.00 -8.87
C THR A 79 31.08 -4.06 -8.51
N LEU A 80 29.79 -3.69 -8.39
CA LEU A 80 28.71 -4.64 -8.12
C LEU A 80 28.49 -5.62 -9.28
N LYS A 81 28.62 -5.18 -10.54
CA LYS A 81 28.55 -6.04 -11.73
C LYS A 81 29.71 -7.03 -11.82
N ASN A 82 30.91 -6.63 -11.38
CA ASN A 82 32.05 -7.56 -11.30
C ASN A 82 31.87 -8.56 -10.16
N LEU A 83 31.29 -8.13 -9.04
CA LEU A 83 30.97 -8.98 -7.89
C LEU A 83 29.91 -10.03 -8.27
N SER A 84 28.86 -9.64 -9.01
CA SER A 84 27.85 -10.59 -9.48
C SER A 84 28.46 -11.66 -10.39
N ARG A 85 29.35 -11.29 -11.32
CA ARG A 85 30.08 -12.25 -12.18
C ARG A 85 30.97 -13.20 -11.37
N LYS A 86 31.68 -12.69 -10.36
CA LYS A 86 32.54 -13.49 -9.48
C LYS A 86 31.75 -14.57 -8.73
N TYR A 87 30.54 -14.25 -8.29
CA TYR A 87 29.66 -15.16 -7.55
C TYR A 87 28.60 -15.86 -8.40
N ARG A 88 28.67 -15.73 -9.74
CA ARG A 88 27.71 -16.30 -10.70
C ARG A 88 26.25 -15.88 -10.46
N LEU A 89 26.05 -14.63 -10.02
CA LEU A 89 24.75 -14.00 -9.84
C LEU A 89 24.38 -13.19 -11.09
N ASN A 90 23.09 -13.18 -11.42
CA ASN A 90 22.51 -12.26 -12.39
C ASN A 90 22.52 -10.85 -11.81
N PHE A 91 22.77 -9.84 -12.66
CA PHE A 91 22.79 -8.44 -12.24
C PHE A 91 21.64 -7.68 -12.88
N ASP A 92 20.79 -7.07 -12.06
CA ASP A 92 19.66 -6.25 -12.49
C ASP A 92 19.88 -4.80 -12.06
N PHE A 93 19.62 -3.87 -12.97
CA PHE A 93 19.80 -2.44 -12.74
C PHE A 93 18.52 -1.69 -13.14
N LYS A 94 17.96 -0.92 -12.20
CA LYS A 94 16.69 -0.23 -12.42
C LYS A 94 16.69 1.17 -11.81
N SER A 95 16.18 2.14 -12.56
CA SER A 95 15.93 3.51 -12.08
C SER A 95 14.44 3.72 -11.78
N PHE A 96 14.12 4.54 -10.78
CA PHE A 96 12.75 4.90 -10.39
C PHE A 96 12.57 6.42 -10.29
N GLY A 97 11.46 6.95 -10.84
CA GLY A 97 11.08 8.37 -10.83
C GLY A 97 10.64 8.98 -9.51
N HIS A 98 10.69 8.23 -8.41
CA HIS A 98 10.30 8.71 -7.08
C HIS A 98 11.42 8.46 -6.06
N SER A 99 11.65 9.44 -5.16
CA SER A 99 12.59 9.33 -4.05
C SER A 99 12.05 8.33 -3.02
N LEU A 100 12.50 7.08 -3.08
CA LEU A 100 12.02 6.03 -2.18
C LEU A 100 12.48 6.29 -0.74
N LYS A 101 11.54 6.24 0.22
CA LYS A 101 11.85 6.27 1.65
C LYS A 101 12.07 4.84 2.15
N PRO A 102 12.87 4.63 3.23
CA PRO A 102 13.16 3.29 3.76
C PRO A 102 11.93 2.43 4.09
N LYS A 103 10.78 3.05 4.40
CA LYS A 103 9.51 2.37 4.65
C LYS A 103 8.89 1.73 3.39
N ASP A 104 9.20 2.22 2.20
CA ASP A 104 8.57 1.75 0.95
C ASP A 104 9.11 0.38 0.49
N TYR A 105 10.16 -0.14 1.14
CA TYR A 105 10.85 -1.36 0.71
C TYR A 105 10.45 -2.63 1.45
N VAL A 106 9.72 -2.53 2.57
CA VAL A 106 9.03 -3.68 3.17
C VAL A 106 8.03 -4.26 2.15
N HIS A 107 7.47 -3.41 1.29
CA HIS A 107 6.51 -3.79 0.24
C HIS A 107 7.04 -4.71 -0.86
N GLN A 108 8.35 -4.83 -1.08
CA GLN A 108 8.89 -5.76 -2.09
C GLN A 108 9.08 -7.19 -1.54
N ALA A 109 9.14 -7.38 -0.22
CA ALA A 109 9.22 -8.71 0.40
C ALA A 109 7.90 -9.49 0.33
N ILE A 110 6.78 -8.80 0.11
CA ILE A 110 5.43 -9.38 0.26
C ILE A 110 4.79 -9.72 -1.10
N LYS A 111 5.53 -9.61 -2.22
CA LYS A 111 5.01 -9.94 -3.55
C LYS A 111 4.81 -11.45 -3.80
N SER A 112 5.19 -12.33 -2.87
CA SER A 112 5.02 -13.79 -3.01
C SER A 112 3.81 -14.37 -2.25
N ILE A 113 3.01 -13.56 -1.54
CA ILE A 113 1.86 -14.07 -0.77
C ILE A 113 0.61 -13.22 -1.00
N ASN A 114 -0.30 -13.76 -1.82
CA ASN A 114 -1.73 -13.46 -1.96
C ASN A 114 -2.14 -11.99 -2.17
N ASP A 115 -2.30 -11.64 -3.45
CA ASP A 115 -2.66 -10.32 -4.00
C ASP A 115 -3.95 -9.65 -3.46
N GLU A 116 -4.82 -10.35 -2.72
CA GLU A 116 -6.05 -9.74 -2.18
C GLU A 116 -5.91 -9.26 -0.72
N GLU A 117 -5.11 -9.94 0.10
CA GLU A 117 -4.91 -9.58 1.50
C GLU A 117 -3.86 -8.47 1.65
N LEU A 118 -2.88 -8.47 0.75
CA LEU A 118 -1.85 -7.46 0.68
C LEU A 118 -2.35 -6.14 0.09
N ALA A 119 -3.24 -6.16 -0.89
CA ALA A 119 -3.90 -4.94 -1.37
C ALA A 119 -4.67 -4.27 -0.21
N MET A 120 -5.38 -5.05 0.62
CA MET A 120 -6.02 -4.51 1.82
C MET A 120 -5.05 -4.00 2.89
N ARG A 121 -3.85 -4.58 3.01
CA ARG A 121 -2.80 -4.13 3.95
C ARG A 121 -2.04 -2.89 3.44
N GLN A 122 -1.69 -2.84 2.16
CA GLN A 122 -1.03 -1.69 1.51
C GLN A 122 -1.91 -0.42 1.49
N MET A 123 -3.23 -0.57 1.46
CA MET A 123 -4.18 0.54 1.64
C MET A 123 -4.30 1.00 3.10
N ALA A 124 -3.92 0.14 4.05
CA ALA A 124 -3.91 0.44 5.47
C ALA A 124 -2.58 1.04 5.96
N GLU A 125 -1.52 1.08 5.14
CA GLU A 125 -0.19 1.52 5.59
C GLU A 125 0.01 3.05 5.60
N GLY A 126 -0.88 3.83 4.96
CA GLY A 126 -1.02 5.28 5.20
C GLY A 126 -2.07 5.60 6.26
N MET A 127 -3.01 4.70 6.51
CA MET A 127 -4.18 4.93 7.36
C MET A 127 -3.99 4.36 8.77
N SER A 128 -4.11 5.20 9.80
CA SER A 128 -4.08 4.72 11.18
C SER A 128 -5.19 3.69 11.45
N SER A 129 -5.00 2.86 12.48
CA SER A 129 -6.10 2.08 13.02
C SER A 129 -7.24 3.01 13.48
N MET A 130 -8.49 2.53 13.37
CA MET A 130 -9.65 3.29 13.81
C MET A 130 -9.69 3.29 15.34
N ALA A 131 -9.57 4.46 15.96
CA ALA A 131 -9.60 4.64 17.42
C ALA A 131 -10.61 5.71 17.82
N GLY A 132 -11.07 5.72 19.08
CA GLY A 132 -11.99 6.76 19.56
C GLY A 132 -12.95 6.28 20.64
N SER A 133 -14.05 7.01 20.82
CA SER A 133 -15.06 6.76 21.85
C SER A 133 -16.15 5.78 21.39
N THR A 134 -17.02 5.40 22.31
CA THR A 134 -18.17 4.50 22.13
C THR A 134 -19.11 4.92 20.99
N LYS A 135 -19.24 6.22 20.68
CA LYS A 135 -20.15 6.73 19.62
C LYS A 135 -19.41 7.34 18.45
N SER A 136 -18.08 7.45 18.49
CA SER A 136 -17.30 8.15 17.46
C SER A 136 -15.94 7.51 17.31
N SER A 137 -15.62 7.08 16.09
CA SER A 137 -14.29 6.59 15.71
C SER A 137 -13.60 7.60 14.80
N TYR A 138 -12.28 7.59 14.85
CA TYR A 138 -11.39 8.46 14.10
C TYR A 138 -10.35 7.59 13.40
N GLN A 139 -10.05 7.94 12.16
CA GLN A 139 -9.02 7.31 11.36
C GLN A 139 -8.19 8.43 10.73
N LEU A 140 -6.89 8.49 11.03
CA LEU A 140 -5.98 9.39 10.34
C LEU A 140 -5.63 8.74 9.00
N VAL A 141 -5.76 9.48 7.92
CA VAL A 141 -5.41 9.01 6.57
C VAL A 141 -4.03 9.49 6.16
N ASP A 142 -3.67 10.68 6.63
CA ASP A 142 -2.34 11.29 6.59
C ASP A 142 -2.25 12.25 7.78
N ASP A 143 -1.10 12.90 7.99
CA ASP A 143 -0.88 13.85 9.10
C ASP A 143 -1.91 15.00 9.11
N ASN A 144 -2.47 15.34 7.94
CA ASN A 144 -3.37 16.47 7.74
C ASN A 144 -4.83 16.09 7.46
N VAL A 145 -5.18 14.81 7.30
CA VAL A 145 -6.57 14.43 6.95
C VAL A 145 -7.11 13.36 7.87
N LYS A 146 -8.30 13.62 8.41
CA LYS A 146 -8.95 12.77 9.39
C LYS A 146 -10.34 12.35 8.94
N LEU A 147 -10.57 11.05 8.93
CA LEU A 147 -11.89 10.45 8.76
C LEU A 147 -12.55 10.28 10.13
N ILE A 148 -13.72 10.89 10.30
CA ILE A 148 -14.56 10.80 11.50
C ILE A 148 -15.78 9.94 11.19
N VAL A 149 -15.96 8.87 11.96
CA VAL A 149 -17.07 7.93 11.83
C VAL A 149 -17.98 8.07 13.04
N ARG A 150 -19.24 8.44 12.81
CA ARG A 150 -20.26 8.49 13.86
C ARG A 150 -21.09 7.22 13.84
N HIS A 151 -21.24 6.56 14.99
CA HIS A 151 -22.00 5.31 15.12
C HIS A 151 -23.40 5.56 15.66
N SER A 152 -24.39 4.80 15.15
CA SER A 152 -25.74 4.78 15.70
C SER A 152 -25.80 3.99 17.01
N LYS A 153 -25.14 2.83 17.05
CA LYS A 153 -25.00 1.96 18.22
C LYS A 153 -23.65 2.18 18.92
N PRO A 154 -23.56 1.92 20.24
CA PRO A 154 -22.28 1.92 20.93
C PRO A 154 -21.32 0.90 20.29
N VAL A 155 -20.06 1.30 20.14
CA VAL A 155 -18.96 0.45 19.68
C VAL A 155 -18.54 -0.46 20.83
N ASP A 156 -18.50 -1.75 20.54
CA ASP A 156 -18.00 -2.78 21.45
C ASP A 156 -16.65 -3.28 20.94
N GLU A 157 -15.58 -3.06 21.71
CA GLU A 157 -14.22 -3.40 21.29
C GLU A 157 -13.92 -4.90 21.35
N THR A 158 -14.73 -5.68 22.08
CA THR A 158 -14.59 -7.15 22.12
C THR A 158 -14.94 -7.78 20.78
N VAL A 159 -15.79 -7.11 19.98
CA VAL A 159 -16.27 -7.60 18.69
C VAL A 159 -15.40 -7.07 17.55
N ARG A 160 -14.72 -7.98 16.85
CA ARG A 160 -13.92 -7.64 15.66
C ARG A 160 -14.77 -6.88 14.62
N GLY A 161 -14.26 -5.73 14.20
CA GLY A 161 -14.90 -4.89 13.18
C GLY A 161 -16.10 -4.09 13.67
N SER A 162 -16.29 -3.93 14.98
CA SER A 162 -17.36 -3.11 15.57
C SER A 162 -17.36 -1.67 15.05
N ARG A 163 -16.17 -1.07 14.89
CA ARG A 163 -15.95 0.28 14.33
C ARG A 163 -16.24 0.41 12.83
N SER A 164 -16.50 -0.69 12.12
CA SER A 164 -16.93 -0.66 10.72
C SER A 164 -18.44 -0.88 10.56
N ARG A 165 -19.16 -1.07 11.68
CA ARG A 165 -20.60 -1.39 11.71
C ARG A 165 -21.41 -0.23 12.26
N ASN A 166 -22.73 -0.29 12.03
CA ASN A 166 -23.71 0.64 12.60
C ASN A 166 -23.34 2.12 12.39
N ILE A 167 -22.81 2.44 11.22
CA ILE A 167 -22.36 3.80 10.89
C ILE A 167 -23.60 4.67 10.63
N LYS A 168 -23.71 5.79 11.33
CA LYS A 168 -24.75 6.81 11.15
C LYS A 168 -24.33 7.87 10.14
N ALA A 169 -23.10 8.36 10.25
CA ALA A 169 -22.56 9.40 9.38
C ALA A 169 -21.04 9.31 9.29
N LEU A 170 -20.50 9.76 8.17
CA LEU A 170 -19.08 9.80 7.85
C LEU A 170 -18.71 11.25 7.55
N PHE A 171 -17.64 11.73 8.14
CA PHE A 171 -17.12 13.07 7.90
C PHE A 171 -15.63 13.00 7.62
N ILE A 172 -15.15 13.92 6.82
CA ILE A 172 -13.73 14.04 6.51
C ILE A 172 -13.34 15.47 6.84
N GLU A 173 -12.24 15.59 7.57
CA GLU A 173 -11.67 16.85 8.05
C GLU A 173 -10.31 17.02 7.38
N ASN A 174 -10.11 18.18 6.72
CA ASN A 174 -8.85 18.51 6.06
C ASN A 174 -7.86 19.20 7.02
N GLY A 175 -6.65 19.49 6.54
CA GLY A 175 -5.59 20.08 7.38
C GLY A 175 -5.88 21.52 7.81
N ALA A 176 -6.80 22.20 7.13
CA ALA A 176 -7.29 23.53 7.48
C ALA A 176 -8.43 23.49 8.53
N GLY A 177 -8.89 22.29 8.92
CA GLY A 177 -9.99 22.11 9.86
C GLY A 177 -11.39 22.19 9.23
N GLU A 178 -11.49 22.33 7.91
CA GLU A 178 -12.77 22.25 7.22
C GLU A 178 -13.27 20.81 7.23
N ARG A 179 -14.54 20.65 7.60
CA ARG A 179 -15.18 19.36 7.73
C ARG A 179 -16.35 19.23 6.78
N PHE A 180 -16.30 18.20 5.96
CA PHE A 180 -17.38 17.86 5.05
C PHE A 180 -18.01 16.51 5.42
N GLN A 181 -19.33 16.41 5.20
CA GLN A 181 -20.06 15.16 5.38
C GLN A 181 -20.03 14.36 4.08
N TYR A 182 -19.63 13.09 4.16
CA TYR A 182 -19.69 12.20 3.01
C TYR A 182 -21.15 11.77 2.74
N PRO A 183 -21.65 11.86 1.49
CA PRO A 183 -23.08 11.77 1.18
C PRO A 183 -23.68 10.37 1.38
N HIS A 184 -22.85 9.32 1.39
CA HIS A 184 -23.31 7.95 1.49
C HIS A 184 -22.70 7.23 2.70
N ILE A 185 -23.46 6.36 3.37
CA ILE A 185 -22.94 5.53 4.46
C ILE A 185 -22.12 4.37 3.86
N HIS A 186 -20.93 4.68 3.35
CA HIS A 186 -20.02 3.74 2.72
C HIS A 186 -18.58 4.03 3.15
N LEU A 187 -18.04 3.20 4.05
CA LEU A 187 -16.73 3.44 4.68
C LEU A 187 -15.58 3.43 3.67
N ALA A 188 -15.58 2.48 2.71
CA ALA A 188 -14.55 2.42 1.68
C ALA A 188 -14.58 3.67 0.78
N GLY A 189 -15.77 4.12 0.36
CA GLY A 189 -15.92 5.37 -0.38
C GLY A 189 -15.42 6.60 0.38
N ALA A 190 -15.70 6.67 1.69
CA ALA A 190 -15.21 7.77 2.53
C ALA A 190 -13.69 7.73 2.73
N ARG A 191 -13.08 6.54 2.82
CA ARG A 191 -11.62 6.40 2.86
C ARG A 191 -10.96 6.85 1.55
N ALA A 192 -11.51 6.44 0.41
CA ALA A 192 -11.01 6.84 -0.90
C ALA A 192 -11.11 8.37 -1.08
N MET A 193 -12.22 8.96 -0.62
CA MET A 193 -12.39 10.41 -0.60
C MET A 193 -11.38 11.11 0.32
N ALA A 194 -11.14 10.57 1.51
CA ALA A 194 -10.18 11.15 2.44
C ALA A 194 -8.75 11.11 1.89
N ARG A 195 -8.37 10.02 1.22
CA ARG A 195 -7.08 9.92 0.51
C ARG A 195 -6.99 10.89 -0.67
N HIS A 196 -8.08 11.06 -1.41
CA HIS A 196 -8.15 12.07 -2.46
C HIS A 196 -7.91 13.49 -1.92
N VAL A 197 -8.52 13.82 -0.79
CA VAL A 197 -8.31 15.11 -0.10
C VAL A 197 -6.89 15.24 0.45
N SER A 198 -6.27 14.16 0.93
CA SER A 198 -4.89 14.22 1.41
C SER A 198 -3.87 14.47 0.31
N MET A 199 -4.17 14.05 -0.92
CA MET A 199 -3.41 14.38 -2.13
C MET A 199 -3.67 15.82 -2.64
N GLY A 200 -4.45 16.63 -1.93
CA GLY A 200 -4.78 18.02 -2.30
C GLY A 200 -6.03 18.16 -3.18
N GLY A 201 -6.81 17.09 -3.36
CA GLY A 201 -8.09 17.12 -4.05
C GLY A 201 -9.21 17.72 -3.22
N THR A 202 -10.35 17.99 -3.86
CA THR A 202 -11.58 18.45 -3.19
C THR A 202 -12.73 17.47 -3.41
N PRO A 203 -13.74 17.41 -2.52
CA PRO A 203 -14.90 16.54 -2.72
C PRO A 203 -15.72 16.85 -3.98
N TYR A 204 -15.58 18.07 -4.51
CA TYR A 204 -16.38 18.60 -5.61
C TYR A 204 -15.63 18.59 -6.96
N ASP A 205 -14.38 18.16 -6.99
CA ASP A 205 -13.67 17.99 -8.26
C ASP A 205 -14.13 16.74 -9.02
N SER A 206 -13.55 16.50 -10.19
CA SER A 206 -13.91 15.38 -11.07
C SER A 206 -13.71 14.03 -10.41
N ILE A 207 -12.65 13.86 -9.62
CA ILE A 207 -12.28 12.61 -8.95
C ILE A 207 -13.19 12.39 -7.72
N GLY A 208 -13.40 13.43 -6.91
CA GLY A 208 -14.31 13.42 -5.78
C GLY A 208 -15.75 13.09 -6.22
N SER A 209 -16.24 13.77 -7.25
CA SER A 209 -17.55 13.49 -7.84
C SER A 209 -17.66 12.05 -8.33
N HIS A 210 -16.60 11.51 -8.94
CA HIS A 210 -16.55 10.11 -9.38
C HIS A 210 -16.59 9.12 -8.20
N ILE A 211 -15.84 9.36 -7.12
CA ILE A 211 -15.86 8.52 -5.91
C ILE A 211 -17.24 8.53 -5.25
N ALA A 212 -17.89 9.70 -5.17
CA ALA A 212 -19.25 9.83 -4.64
C ALA A 212 -20.25 9.03 -5.49
N LYS A 213 -20.18 9.17 -6.82
CA LYS A 213 -21.03 8.44 -7.77
C LYS A 213 -20.84 6.93 -7.70
N LEU A 214 -19.60 6.44 -7.62
CA LEU A 214 -19.32 5.01 -7.41
C LEU A 214 -19.97 4.49 -6.13
N SER A 215 -19.98 5.28 -5.06
CA SER A 215 -20.65 4.89 -3.82
C SER A 215 -22.17 4.94 -3.91
N GLU A 216 -22.73 5.86 -4.71
CA GLU A 216 -24.16 5.89 -5.01
C GLU A 216 -24.58 4.62 -5.77
N ASP A 217 -23.87 4.28 -6.84
CA ASP A 217 -24.11 3.10 -7.67
C ASP A 217 -23.99 1.83 -6.83
N TYR A 218 -22.95 1.72 -6.01
CA TYR A 218 -22.78 0.62 -5.07
C TYR A 218 -24.02 0.45 -4.16
N LYS A 219 -24.58 1.55 -3.65
CA LYS A 219 -25.77 1.50 -2.79
C LYS A 219 -27.03 1.09 -3.54
N LYS A 220 -27.21 1.56 -4.78
CA LYS A 220 -28.32 1.14 -5.64
C LYS A 220 -28.26 -0.36 -5.93
N LEU A 221 -27.11 -0.86 -6.35
CA LEU A 221 -26.89 -2.29 -6.60
C LEU A 221 -27.07 -3.11 -5.32
N GLN A 222 -26.58 -2.63 -4.18
CA GLN A 222 -26.78 -3.31 -2.90
C GLN A 222 -28.27 -3.43 -2.52
N ARG A 223 -29.07 -2.38 -2.75
CA ARG A 223 -30.52 -2.40 -2.51
C ARG A 223 -31.21 -3.38 -3.45
N PHE A 224 -30.86 -3.34 -4.73
CA PHE A 224 -31.41 -4.26 -5.73
C PHE A 224 -31.10 -5.72 -5.38
N MET A 225 -29.85 -6.04 -5.05
CA MET A 225 -29.44 -7.40 -4.65
C MET A 225 -30.21 -7.90 -3.41
N ARG A 226 -30.46 -7.02 -2.43
CA ARG A 226 -31.27 -7.38 -1.26
C ARG A 226 -32.73 -7.65 -1.63
N TYR A 227 -33.31 -6.81 -2.48
CA TYR A 227 -34.67 -6.94 -2.98
C TYR A 227 -34.86 -8.22 -3.81
N ALA A 228 -33.95 -8.49 -4.76
CA ALA A 228 -33.98 -9.69 -5.58
C ALA A 228 -33.92 -10.97 -4.72
N LYS A 229 -33.07 -10.96 -3.68
CA LYS A 229 -32.96 -12.06 -2.73
C LYS A 229 -34.21 -12.24 -1.85
N SER A 230 -34.84 -11.15 -1.40
CA SER A 230 -36.01 -11.23 -0.52
C SER A 230 -37.28 -11.67 -1.25
N ASN A 231 -37.42 -11.27 -2.52
CA ASN A 231 -38.66 -11.44 -3.27
C ASN A 231 -38.63 -12.64 -4.22
N ASN A 232 -37.58 -13.46 -4.15
CA ASN A 232 -37.40 -14.67 -4.96
C ASN A 232 -37.61 -14.43 -6.47
N VAL A 233 -37.23 -13.26 -6.98
CA VAL A 233 -37.37 -12.84 -8.40
C VAL A 233 -36.34 -13.57 -9.29
N VAL A 234 -35.76 -14.66 -8.81
CA VAL A 234 -34.70 -15.40 -9.49
C VAL A 234 -35.35 -16.46 -10.36
N ASN A 235 -35.81 -16.03 -11.54
CA ASN A 235 -36.19 -16.93 -12.63
C ASN A 235 -34.97 -17.18 -13.54
N GLU A 236 -35.01 -18.22 -14.38
CA GLU A 236 -33.91 -18.54 -15.32
C GLU A 236 -33.51 -17.34 -16.20
N GLU A 237 -34.49 -16.55 -16.66
CA GLU A 237 -34.24 -15.34 -17.45
C GLU A 237 -33.59 -14.20 -16.66
N THR A 238 -33.88 -14.09 -15.36
CA THR A 238 -33.39 -12.99 -14.50
C THR A 238 -32.06 -13.35 -13.82
N SER A 239 -31.70 -14.64 -13.80
CA SER A 239 -30.45 -15.14 -13.20
C SER A 239 -29.22 -14.46 -13.82
N ASN A 240 -29.16 -14.39 -15.15
CA ASN A 240 -28.05 -13.75 -15.88
C ASN A 240 -27.90 -12.26 -15.53
N ILE A 241 -29.03 -11.56 -15.33
CA ILE A 241 -29.05 -10.14 -14.97
C ILE A 241 -28.54 -9.96 -13.53
N ILE A 242 -28.95 -10.84 -12.61
CA ILE A 242 -28.50 -10.81 -11.22
C ILE A 242 -27.00 -11.11 -11.11
N GLU A 243 -26.49 -12.03 -11.92
CA GLU A 243 -25.05 -12.34 -12.00
C GLU A 243 -24.25 -11.13 -12.50
N ALA A 244 -24.66 -10.51 -13.61
CA ALA A 244 -24.01 -9.30 -14.12
C ALA A 244 -24.04 -8.14 -13.11
N ILE A 245 -25.12 -8.00 -12.35
CA ILE A 245 -25.23 -6.99 -11.27
C ILE A 245 -24.29 -7.33 -10.11
N ARG A 246 -24.16 -8.61 -9.77
CA ARG A 246 -23.24 -9.08 -8.73
C ARG A 246 -21.79 -8.82 -9.12
N ASP A 247 -21.44 -9.03 -10.39
CA ASP A 247 -20.11 -8.75 -10.91
C ASP A 247 -19.81 -7.26 -10.87
N ARG A 248 -20.73 -6.43 -11.39
CA ARG A 248 -20.59 -4.98 -11.31
C ARG A 248 -20.48 -4.47 -9.87
N TYR A 249 -21.21 -5.09 -8.94
CA TYR A 249 -21.12 -4.79 -7.51
C TYR A 249 -19.74 -5.13 -6.93
N GLN A 250 -19.16 -6.28 -7.32
CA GLN A 250 -17.80 -6.65 -6.93
C GLN A 250 -16.76 -5.72 -7.56
N ASP A 251 -16.93 -5.35 -8.82
CA ASP A 251 -16.03 -4.44 -9.53
C ASP A 251 -15.98 -3.06 -8.89
N ILE A 252 -17.14 -2.48 -8.56
CA ILE A 252 -17.20 -1.19 -7.88
C ILE A 252 -16.52 -1.28 -6.50
N ARG A 253 -16.70 -2.40 -5.79
CA ARG A 253 -16.02 -2.63 -4.51
C ARG A 253 -14.51 -2.72 -4.69
N LYS A 254 -14.02 -3.45 -5.70
CA LYS A 254 -12.59 -3.56 -6.04
C LYS A 254 -12.02 -2.21 -6.45
N ASN A 255 -12.72 -1.45 -7.27
CA ASN A 255 -12.32 -0.12 -7.72
C ASN A 255 -12.22 0.87 -6.55
N LEU A 256 -13.22 0.90 -5.67
CA LEU A 256 -13.16 1.78 -4.50
C LEU A 256 -12.08 1.34 -3.52
N SER A 257 -11.86 0.03 -3.35
CA SER A 257 -10.73 -0.46 -2.58
C SER A 257 -9.43 0.07 -3.19
N ARG A 258 -9.19 -0.09 -4.50
CA ARG A 258 -7.99 0.43 -5.19
C ARG A 258 -7.70 1.91 -4.96
N LEU A 259 -8.72 2.71 -4.64
CA LEU A 259 -8.61 4.14 -4.37
C LEU A 259 -8.44 4.49 -2.88
N THR A 260 -8.73 3.57 -1.96
CA THR A 260 -8.40 3.73 -0.52
C THR A 260 -6.92 3.51 -0.31
#